data_AF-A0AAW0RQS6-F1
#
_entry.id   AF-A0AAW0RQS6-F1
#
_cell.length_a   1.000
_cell.length_b   1.000
_cell.length_c   1.000
_cell.angle_alpha   90.00
_cell.angle_beta   90.00
_cell.angle_gamma   90.00
#
_symmetry.space_group_name_H-M   'P 1'
#
loop_
_entity.id
_entity.type
_entity.pdbx_description
1 polymer ?
#
loop_
_entity_poly.entity_id
_entity_poly.type
_entity_poly.pdbx_seq_one_letter_code
_entity_poly.pdbx_strand_id
1 'polypeptide(L)'
;MFLNTVSVIGHSFGGATTVQLCREDSLTWIASGLILDAWGQATPPGGDKPSNSVNKPIIAISSEAFMNWKENYDRVVSFCNEARDSGALCWMLTIAGSTHLAMTVLYPVWMSLMIKSLVSPSRAFYLTIVASLEFLEATLPEQTRFRTWSTERLLCTRNPVSDPDEALKMDHAPDDKWVVLNKNEEHLAQRSQNNHEPDSRRFVKYGNGR
;
A
#
# COMPACT_ATOMS: atom_id res chain seq x y z
N MET A 1 0.90 31.88 0.18
CA MET A 1 1.50 30.59 -0.21
C MET A 1 0.69 30.06 -1.38
N PHE A 2 1.30 29.61 -2.49
CA PHE A 2 0.61 29.31 -3.76
C PHE A 2 0.22 27.83 -3.94
N LEU A 3 0.48 26.98 -2.93
CA LEU A 3 0.17 25.55 -2.97
C LEU A 3 -0.96 25.30 -1.96
N ASN A 4 -2.13 24.88 -2.42
CA ASN A 4 -3.30 24.64 -1.56
C ASN A 4 -3.81 23.18 -1.61
N THR A 5 -3.27 22.35 -2.49
CA THR A 5 -3.78 20.99 -2.76
C THR A 5 -2.66 20.10 -3.33
N VAL A 6 -1.73 19.71 -2.47
CA VAL A 6 -0.61 18.83 -2.84
C VAL A 6 -0.81 17.44 -2.27
N SER A 7 -0.58 16.43 -3.10
CA SER A 7 -0.46 15.04 -2.64
C SER A 7 1.00 14.67 -2.46
N VAL A 8 1.32 13.99 -1.37
CA VAL A 8 2.66 13.44 -1.12
C VAL A 8 2.65 11.96 -1.42
N ILE A 9 3.67 11.47 -2.11
CA ILE A 9 3.82 10.06 -2.47
C ILE A 9 5.19 9.60 -1.99
N GLY A 10 5.25 8.43 -1.37
CA GLY A 10 6.52 7.85 -0.96
C GLY A 10 6.51 6.33 -0.93
N HIS A 11 7.66 5.74 -1.27
CA HIS A 11 7.89 4.30 -1.24
C HIS A 11 8.81 3.89 -0.09
N SER A 12 8.55 2.76 0.56
CA SER A 12 9.39 2.22 1.63
C SER A 12 9.59 3.23 2.78
N PHE A 13 10.83 3.70 3.02
CA PHE A 13 11.10 4.79 3.98
C PHE A 13 10.40 6.11 3.60
N GLY A 14 10.26 6.39 2.30
CA GLY A 14 9.45 7.51 1.81
C GLY A 14 7.97 7.35 2.15
N GLY A 15 7.47 6.11 2.24
CA GLY A 15 6.12 5.81 2.71
C GLY A 15 5.93 6.21 4.18
N ALA A 16 6.89 5.83 5.03
CA ALA A 16 6.91 6.26 6.44
C ALA A 16 6.99 7.79 6.58
N THR A 17 7.80 8.44 5.74
CA THR A 17 7.90 9.90 5.67
C THR A 17 6.56 10.53 5.27
N THR A 18 5.85 9.93 4.31
CA THR A 18 4.52 10.39 3.86
C THR A 18 3.52 10.33 5.00
N VAL A 19 3.51 9.25 5.80
CA VAL A 19 2.67 9.16 7.01
C VAL A 19 2.97 10.32 7.96
N GLN A 20 4.24 10.60 8.23
CA GLN A 20 4.62 11.68 9.14
C GLN A 20 4.19 13.06 8.63
N LEU A 21 4.32 13.32 7.33
CA LEU A 21 3.84 14.55 6.70
C LEU A 21 2.30 14.67 6.76
N CYS A 22 1.60 13.53 6.70
CA CYS A 22 0.15 13.49 6.84
C CYS A 22 -0.34 13.69 8.28
N ARG A 23 0.52 13.53 9.29
CA ARG A 23 0.25 13.88 10.70
C ARG A 23 0.54 15.35 11.02
N GLU A 24 1.37 16.01 10.21
CA GLU A 24 1.82 17.37 10.49
C GLU A 24 0.76 18.42 10.14
N ASP A 25 0.15 18.99 11.18
CA ASP A 25 -0.92 20.01 11.07
C ASP A 25 -0.43 21.34 10.48
N SER A 26 0.84 21.69 10.67
CA SER A 26 1.41 22.93 10.12
C SER A 26 1.49 22.91 8.58
N LEU A 27 1.49 21.72 7.96
CA LEU A 27 1.53 21.53 6.51
C LEU A 27 0.11 21.50 5.92
N THR A 28 -0.61 22.62 6.06
CA THR A 28 -2.01 22.79 5.64
C THR A 28 -2.22 22.71 4.12
N TRP A 29 -1.15 22.81 3.34
CA TRP A 29 -1.17 22.72 1.88
C TRP A 29 -1.10 21.26 1.37
N ILE A 30 -0.80 20.30 2.24
CA ILE A 30 -0.87 18.86 1.93
C ILE A 30 -2.32 18.42 2.08
N ALA A 31 -2.90 17.95 0.97
CA ALA A 31 -4.28 17.49 0.91
C ALA A 31 -4.42 15.98 1.09
N SER A 32 -3.42 15.19 0.70
CA SER A 32 -3.50 13.72 0.78
C SER A 32 -2.13 13.03 0.69
N GLY A 33 -2.09 11.74 1.06
CA GLY A 33 -0.87 10.92 1.03
C GLY A 33 -1.05 9.56 0.34
N LEU A 34 -0.11 9.19 -0.53
CA LEU A 34 0.00 7.86 -1.12
C LEU A 34 1.22 7.14 -0.52
N ILE A 35 0.95 6.04 0.16
CA ILE A 35 1.92 5.28 0.94
C ILE A 35 2.18 3.97 0.22
N LEU A 36 3.32 3.87 -0.45
CA LEU A 36 3.68 2.69 -1.25
C LEU A 36 4.62 1.79 -0.44
N ASP A 37 4.11 0.65 -0.03
CA ASP A 37 4.83 -0.40 0.70
C ASP A 37 5.72 0.13 1.83
N ALA A 38 5.11 0.89 2.75
CA ALA A 38 5.84 1.60 3.80
C ALA A 38 6.65 0.65 4.67
N TRP A 39 7.82 1.14 5.08
CA TRP A 39 8.61 0.50 6.12
C TRP A 39 8.11 0.95 7.49
N GLY A 40 7.20 0.17 8.08
CA GLY A 40 6.50 0.47 9.32
C GLY A 40 7.40 0.67 10.55
N GLN A 41 8.59 0.05 10.58
CA GLN A 41 9.57 0.29 11.66
C GLN A 41 10.17 1.70 11.61
N ALA A 42 10.24 2.30 10.42
CA ALA A 42 10.65 3.67 10.24
C ALA A 42 9.51 4.68 10.48
N THR A 43 8.27 4.19 10.67
CA THR A 43 7.12 5.03 11.03
C THR A 43 7.04 5.13 12.55
N PRO A 44 7.31 6.31 13.14
CA PRO A 44 7.09 6.51 14.57
C PRO A 44 5.63 6.18 14.93
N PRO A 45 5.37 5.66 16.14
CA PRO A 45 3.99 5.51 16.59
C PRO A 45 3.28 6.88 16.57
N GLY A 46 1.97 6.87 16.33
CA GLY A 46 1.15 8.06 16.50
C GLY A 46 1.31 8.60 17.93
N GLY A 47 1.19 9.92 18.10
CA GLY A 47 1.20 10.51 19.44
C GLY A 47 -0.17 10.39 20.11
N ASP A 48 -0.21 10.48 21.44
CA ASP A 48 -1.46 10.47 22.22
C ASP A 48 -2.38 11.67 21.95
N LYS A 49 -1.88 12.67 21.23
CA LYS A 49 -2.60 13.90 20.89
C LYS A 49 -3.20 13.78 19.49
N PRO A 50 -4.42 14.28 19.26
CA PRO A 50 -5.03 14.33 17.92
C PRO A 50 -4.17 15.02 16.86
N SER A 51 -3.34 15.99 17.27
CA SER A 51 -2.38 16.70 16.40
C SER A 51 -1.22 15.84 15.89
N ASN A 52 -1.09 14.62 16.40
CA ASN A 52 -0.07 13.65 16.00
C ASN A 52 -0.69 12.39 15.38
N SER A 53 -1.97 12.43 15.03
CA SER A 53 -2.71 11.37 14.34
C SER A 53 -2.84 11.73 12.85
N VAL A 54 -2.93 10.72 11.99
CA VAL A 54 -3.22 10.98 10.57
C VAL A 54 -4.62 11.56 10.43
N ASN A 55 -4.73 12.79 9.92
CA ASN A 55 -6.00 13.51 9.74
C ASN A 55 -6.29 13.93 8.29
N LYS A 56 -5.42 13.50 7.35
CA LYS A 56 -5.56 13.73 5.91
C LYS A 56 -5.93 12.43 5.21
N PRO A 57 -6.65 12.48 4.08
CA PRO A 57 -6.89 11.32 3.24
C PRO A 57 -5.61 10.56 2.88
N ILE A 58 -5.62 9.24 3.02
CA ILE A 58 -4.50 8.38 2.67
C ILE A 58 -4.91 7.12 1.90
N ILE A 59 -3.99 6.61 1.09
CA ILE A 59 -4.05 5.27 0.52
C ILE A 59 -2.72 4.56 0.80
N ALA A 60 -2.80 3.39 1.43
CA ALA A 60 -1.69 2.47 1.62
C ALA A 60 -1.79 1.33 0.62
N ILE A 61 -0.78 1.17 -0.24
CA ILE A 61 -0.69 0.08 -1.21
C ILE A 61 0.57 -0.72 -0.86
N SER A 62 0.37 -1.92 -0.34
CA SER A 62 1.45 -2.77 0.17
C SER A 62 1.65 -4.02 -0.68
N SER A 63 2.87 -4.57 -0.65
CA SER A 63 3.15 -5.89 -1.22
C SER A 63 2.82 -7.00 -0.22
N GLU A 64 2.39 -8.15 -0.71
CA GLU A 64 2.05 -9.29 0.16
C GLU A 64 3.24 -9.75 1.00
N ALA A 65 4.45 -9.75 0.42
CA ALA A 65 5.67 -10.10 1.15
C ALA A 65 5.91 -9.20 2.37
N PHE A 66 5.64 -7.89 2.27
CA PHE A 66 5.79 -6.93 3.37
C PHE A 66 4.66 -7.03 4.40
N MET A 67 3.48 -7.47 3.99
CA MET A 67 2.34 -7.67 4.90
C MET A 67 2.43 -9.00 5.67
N ASN A 68 3.20 -9.97 5.19
CA ASN A 68 3.54 -11.16 5.99
C ASN A 68 4.48 -10.84 7.16
N TRP A 69 5.18 -9.70 7.14
CA TRP A 69 5.94 -9.24 8.30
C TRP A 69 5.00 -8.60 9.31
N LYS A 70 4.62 -9.36 10.35
CA LYS A 70 3.58 -8.96 11.31
C LYS A 70 3.81 -7.58 11.93
N GLU A 71 5.02 -7.27 12.42
CA GLU A 71 5.26 -5.98 13.05
C GLU A 71 5.13 -4.82 12.05
N ASN A 72 5.42 -5.06 10.76
CA ASN A 72 5.22 -4.06 9.72
C ASN A 72 3.74 -3.90 9.38
N TYR A 73 3.01 -5.01 9.26
CA TYR A 73 1.58 -5.02 9.05
C TYR A 73 0.84 -4.28 10.17
N ASP A 74 1.14 -4.59 11.44
CA ASP A 74 0.52 -3.95 12.61
C ASP A 74 0.74 -2.42 12.57
N ARG A 75 1.88 -1.96 12.08
CA ARG A 75 2.17 -0.52 11.89
C ARG A 75 1.37 0.10 10.76
N VAL A 76 1.20 -0.61 9.65
CA VAL A 76 0.37 -0.15 8.53
C VAL A 76 -1.10 -0.04 8.94
N VAL A 77 -1.62 -1.05 9.63
CA VAL A 77 -2.96 -1.03 10.21
C VAL A 77 -3.12 0.12 11.20
N SER A 78 -2.12 0.35 12.07
CA SER A 78 -2.16 1.44 13.07
C SER A 78 -2.41 2.80 12.45
N PHE A 79 -1.61 3.24 11.46
CA PHE A 79 -1.82 4.56 10.87
C PHE A 79 -3.06 4.63 9.96
N CYS A 80 -3.51 3.51 9.40
CA CYS A 80 -4.79 3.45 8.69
C CYS A 80 -5.97 3.64 9.64
N ASN A 81 -5.89 3.06 10.84
CA ASN A 81 -6.86 3.29 11.91
C ASN A 81 -6.84 4.74 12.39
N GLU A 82 -5.66 5.36 12.56
CA GLU A 82 -5.57 6.78 12.88
C GLU A 82 -6.34 7.66 11.87
N ALA A 83 -6.15 7.41 10.57
CA ALA A 83 -6.86 8.12 9.51
C ALA A 83 -8.38 7.87 9.53
N ARG A 84 -8.81 6.64 9.81
CA ARG A 84 -10.23 6.30 9.93
C ARG A 84 -10.86 6.97 11.15
N ASP A 85 -10.19 6.94 12.28
CA ASP A 85 -10.71 7.42 13.56
C ASP A 85 -10.78 8.96 13.59
N SER A 86 -9.93 9.64 12.81
CA SER A 86 -10.05 11.09 12.54
C SER A 86 -11.16 11.45 11.54
N GLY A 87 -11.80 10.45 10.92
CA GLY A 87 -12.83 10.64 9.91
C GLY A 87 -12.31 10.94 8.49
N ALA A 88 -11.00 10.82 8.26
CA ALA A 88 -10.41 10.98 6.94
C ALA A 88 -10.68 9.76 6.04
N LEU A 89 -10.61 9.97 4.73
CA LEU A 89 -10.72 8.89 3.77
C LEU A 89 -9.46 8.02 3.83
N CYS A 90 -9.63 6.72 4.05
CA CYS A 90 -8.53 5.78 4.14
C CYS A 90 -8.82 4.57 3.26
N TRP A 91 -7.80 4.17 2.49
CA TRP A 91 -7.77 2.89 1.78
C TRP A 91 -6.50 2.14 2.15
N MET A 92 -6.62 0.86 2.47
CA MET A 92 -5.48 -0.05 2.57
C MET A 92 -5.68 -1.17 1.56
N LEU A 93 -4.70 -1.38 0.68
CA LEU A 93 -4.69 -2.41 -0.35
C LEU A 93 -3.41 -3.25 -0.24
N THR A 94 -3.55 -4.53 -0.51
CA THR A 94 -2.41 -5.46 -0.64
C THR A 94 -2.44 -6.07 -2.02
N ILE A 95 -1.32 -6.04 -2.74
CA ILE A 95 -1.18 -6.73 -4.02
C ILE A 95 -0.69 -8.16 -3.73
N ALA A 96 -1.60 -9.12 -3.78
CA ALA A 96 -1.26 -10.54 -3.57
C ALA A 96 -0.20 -11.03 -4.56
N GLY A 97 0.69 -11.92 -4.12
CA GLY A 97 1.79 -12.49 -4.87
C GLY A 97 2.92 -11.53 -5.23
N SER A 98 2.89 -10.29 -4.73
CA SER A 98 3.91 -9.27 -5.01
C SER A 98 4.98 -9.16 -3.93
N THR A 99 6.16 -8.69 -4.35
CA THR A 99 7.32 -8.40 -3.51
C THR A 99 7.58 -6.91 -3.41
N HIS A 100 8.33 -6.47 -2.40
CA HIS A 100 8.59 -5.05 -2.12
C HIS A 100 9.05 -4.18 -3.30
N LEU A 101 9.86 -4.76 -4.19
CA LEU A 101 10.43 -4.06 -5.33
C LEU A 101 9.52 -4.04 -6.56
N ALA A 102 8.37 -4.74 -6.54
CA ALA A 102 7.39 -4.75 -7.63
C ALA A 102 6.76 -3.36 -7.88
N MET A 103 6.91 -2.44 -6.94
CA MET A 103 6.37 -1.08 -7.00
C MET A 103 7.41 -0.03 -7.47
N THR A 104 8.63 -0.46 -7.79
CA THR A 104 9.71 0.42 -8.27
C THR A 104 10.00 0.19 -9.74
N VAL A 105 10.29 1.27 -10.49
CA VAL A 105 10.71 1.22 -11.91
C VAL A 105 12.15 0.71 -12.06
N LEU A 106 12.83 0.38 -10.96
CA LEU A 106 14.20 -0.12 -10.94
C LEU A 106 14.24 -1.61 -11.35
N TYR A 107 13.89 -1.89 -12.60
CA TYR A 107 13.98 -3.21 -13.21
C TYR A 107 15.07 -3.22 -14.30
N PRO A 108 16.37 -3.28 -13.95
CA PRO A 108 17.32 -3.92 -14.82
C PRO A 108 17.07 -5.44 -14.77
N VAL A 109 17.24 -6.10 -15.92
CA VAL A 109 17.09 -7.55 -16.19
C VAL A 109 17.69 -8.49 -15.11
N TRP A 110 18.62 -7.99 -14.29
CA TRP A 110 19.23 -8.71 -13.18
C TRP A 110 18.32 -8.91 -11.97
N MET A 111 17.43 -7.95 -11.66
CA MET A 111 16.50 -8.04 -10.52
C MET A 111 15.39 -9.09 -10.75
N SER A 112 14.98 -9.34 -12.00
CA SER A 112 14.03 -10.42 -12.34
C SER A 112 14.59 -11.82 -12.09
N LEU A 113 15.91 -11.99 -12.09
CA LEU A 113 16.54 -13.30 -11.83
C LEU A 113 16.59 -13.63 -10.34
N MET A 114 16.69 -12.61 -9.47
CA MET A 114 16.78 -12.74 -8.02
C MET A 114 15.39 -12.69 -7.36
N ILE A 115 14.47 -11.88 -7.89
CA ILE A 115 13.15 -11.63 -7.27
C ILE A 115 12.09 -12.48 -7.96
N LYS A 116 11.86 -13.68 -7.41
CA LYS A 116 10.77 -14.58 -7.84
C LYS A 116 9.42 -14.09 -7.30
N SER A 117 8.95 -12.94 -7.80
CA SER A 117 7.57 -12.47 -7.59
C SER A 117 6.59 -13.42 -8.27
N LEU A 118 5.52 -13.83 -7.58
CA LEU A 118 4.48 -14.70 -8.14
C LEU A 118 3.51 -13.95 -9.06
N VAL A 119 3.43 -12.62 -8.90
CA VAL A 119 2.70 -11.73 -9.80
C VAL A 119 3.66 -11.05 -10.77
N SER A 120 3.21 -10.90 -12.02
CA SER A 120 3.89 -10.10 -13.03
C SER A 120 4.18 -8.70 -12.50
N PRO A 121 5.45 -8.25 -12.45
CA PRO A 121 5.81 -6.91 -11.97
C PRO A 121 5.05 -5.80 -12.70
N SER A 122 4.83 -5.97 -14.02
CA SER A 122 4.04 -5.03 -14.83
C SER A 122 2.59 -4.93 -14.36
N ARG A 123 1.98 -6.04 -13.91
CA ARG A 123 0.61 -6.04 -13.37
C ARG A 123 0.57 -5.38 -11.99
N ALA A 124 1.50 -5.68 -11.10
CA ALA A 124 1.59 -5.04 -9.78
C ALA A 124 1.78 -3.51 -9.91
N PHE A 125 2.65 -3.09 -10.83
CA PHE A 125 2.87 -1.68 -11.12
C PHE A 125 1.63 -1.01 -11.71
N TYR A 126 0.98 -1.66 -12.69
CA TYR A 126 -0.28 -1.18 -13.26
C TYR A 126 -1.37 -0.98 -12.19
N LEU A 127 -1.56 -1.97 -11.30
CA LEU A 127 -2.54 -1.90 -10.23
C LEU A 127 -2.22 -0.77 -9.24
N THR A 128 -0.94 -0.57 -8.93
CA THR A 128 -0.47 0.56 -8.13
C THR A 128 -0.85 1.90 -8.78
N ILE A 129 -0.59 2.06 -10.08
CA ILE A 129 -0.93 3.27 -10.83
C ILE A 129 -2.43 3.51 -10.83
N VAL A 130 -3.23 2.51 -11.18
CA VAL A 130 -4.69 2.68 -11.27
C VAL A 130 -5.29 3.03 -9.92
N ALA A 131 -4.92 2.31 -8.85
CA ALA A 131 -5.39 2.63 -7.51
C ALA A 131 -4.96 4.04 -7.05
N SER A 132 -3.73 4.44 -7.38
CA SER A 132 -3.22 5.79 -7.11
C SER A 132 -4.02 6.87 -7.83
N LEU A 133 -4.31 6.67 -9.12
CA LEU A 133 -5.08 7.62 -9.92
C LEU A 133 -6.54 7.73 -9.46
N GLU A 134 -7.16 6.61 -9.06
CA GLU A 134 -8.50 6.61 -8.47
C GLU A 134 -8.56 7.34 -7.13
N PHE A 135 -7.53 7.19 -6.30
CA PHE A 135 -7.41 7.93 -5.05
C PHE A 135 -7.25 9.43 -5.28
N LEU A 136 -6.44 9.82 -6.27
CA LEU A 136 -6.28 11.22 -6.66
C LEU A 136 -7.59 11.80 -7.23
N GLU A 137 -8.37 11.01 -7.96
CA GLU A 137 -9.72 11.42 -8.41
C GLU A 137 -10.65 11.70 -7.22
N ALA A 138 -10.62 10.85 -6.20
CA ALA A 138 -11.44 11.02 -5.01
C ALA A 138 -11.01 12.19 -4.12
N THR A 139 -9.72 12.50 -4.06
CA THR A 139 -9.17 13.53 -3.16
C THR A 139 -8.94 14.89 -3.83
N LEU A 140 -8.78 14.93 -5.15
CA LEU A 140 -8.49 16.12 -5.96
C LEU A 140 -9.43 16.20 -7.19
N PRO A 141 -10.75 16.35 -7.00
CA PRO A 141 -11.72 16.28 -8.10
C PRO A 141 -11.59 17.43 -9.11
N GLU A 142 -11.14 18.61 -8.67
CA GLU A 142 -10.98 19.76 -9.56
C GLU A 142 -9.81 19.56 -10.54
N GLN A 143 -8.69 19.04 -10.02
CA GLN A 143 -7.46 18.78 -10.77
C GLN A 143 -7.60 17.57 -11.71
N THR A 144 -8.50 16.64 -11.38
CA THR A 144 -8.75 15.41 -12.16
C THR A 144 -9.97 15.52 -13.08
N ARG A 145 -10.61 16.69 -13.16
CA ARG A 145 -11.81 16.95 -13.97
C ARG A 145 -11.67 16.53 -15.44
N PHE A 146 -10.49 16.76 -16.02
CA PHE A 146 -10.20 16.45 -17.43
C PHE A 146 -9.24 15.27 -17.56
N ARG A 147 -9.42 14.22 -16.74
CA ARG A 147 -8.61 13.01 -16.82
C ARG A 147 -8.75 12.31 -18.18
N THR A 148 -7.67 11.69 -18.63
CA THR A 148 -7.59 10.93 -19.88
C THR A 148 -7.41 9.43 -19.66
N TRP A 149 -7.17 9.00 -18.42
CA TRP A 149 -6.99 7.59 -18.06
C TRP A 149 -8.33 6.88 -17.81
N SER A 150 -8.34 5.57 -18.09
CA SER A 150 -9.47 4.68 -17.80
C SER A 150 -9.49 4.28 -16.33
N THR A 151 -10.66 4.35 -15.69
CA THR A 151 -10.89 3.92 -14.30
C THR A 151 -11.30 2.44 -14.27
N GLU A 152 -10.61 1.59 -13.52
CA GLU A 152 -11.02 0.17 -13.31
C GLU A 152 -12.02 0.03 -12.14
N ARG A 153 -12.24 1.11 -11.40
CA ARG A 153 -13.09 1.19 -10.20
C ARG A 153 -12.60 0.28 -9.08
N LEU A 154 -11.28 0.10 -8.95
CA LEU A 154 -10.65 -0.74 -7.91
C LEU A 154 -11.05 -0.30 -6.50
N LEU A 155 -11.12 1.01 -6.25
CA LEU A 155 -11.49 1.56 -4.94
C LEU A 155 -13.00 1.46 -4.66
N CYS A 156 -13.82 1.24 -5.68
CA CYS A 156 -15.28 1.18 -5.60
C CYS A 156 -15.84 -0.25 -5.62
N THR A 157 -15.08 -1.26 -6.05
CA THR A 157 -15.62 -2.58 -6.44
C THR A 157 -15.81 -3.58 -5.30
N ARG A 158 -15.27 -3.33 -4.10
CA ARG A 158 -15.40 -4.26 -2.97
C ARG A 158 -16.03 -3.56 -1.78
N ASN A 159 -16.94 -4.25 -1.08
CA ASN A 159 -17.40 -3.79 0.23
C ASN A 159 -16.18 -3.73 1.17
N PRO A 160 -16.03 -2.66 1.96
CA PRO A 160 -14.94 -2.59 2.93
C PRO A 160 -15.04 -3.76 3.89
N VAL A 161 -13.92 -4.47 4.09
CA VAL A 161 -13.83 -5.50 5.12
C VAL A 161 -13.68 -4.79 6.46
N SER A 162 -14.51 -5.14 7.44
CA SER A 162 -14.52 -4.49 8.76
C SER A 162 -13.26 -4.80 9.58
N ASP A 163 -12.67 -5.97 9.35
CA ASP A 163 -11.47 -6.47 10.02
C ASP A 163 -10.34 -6.64 8.98
N PRO A 164 -9.18 -5.97 9.12
CA PRO A 164 -8.10 -6.11 8.17
C PRO A 164 -7.47 -7.53 8.24
N ASP A 165 -7.61 -8.23 9.37
CA ASP A 165 -7.06 -9.59 9.57
C ASP A 165 -7.88 -10.66 8.85
N GLU A 166 -9.21 -10.50 8.72
CA GLU A 166 -10.07 -11.38 7.90
C GLU A 166 -9.64 -11.42 6.42
N ALA A 167 -8.98 -10.34 5.98
CA ALA A 167 -8.63 -10.15 4.60
C ALA A 167 -7.22 -10.70 4.27
N LEU A 168 -6.37 -10.90 5.28
CA LEU A 168 -5.05 -11.52 5.15
C LEU A 168 -5.17 -13.04 5.33
N LYS A 169 -5.40 -13.79 4.23
CA LYS A 169 -5.42 -15.25 4.30
C LYS A 169 -4.00 -15.80 4.52
N MET A 170 -3.73 -16.26 5.75
CA MET A 170 -2.45 -16.86 6.14
C MET A 170 -2.22 -18.28 5.58
N ASP A 171 -3.20 -18.86 4.87
CA ASP A 171 -3.17 -20.24 4.37
C ASP A 171 -1.90 -20.60 3.57
N HIS A 172 -1.19 -19.58 3.05
CA HIS A 172 0.08 -19.72 2.32
C HIS A 172 1.20 -18.77 2.77
N ALA A 173 1.07 -18.14 3.96
CA ALA A 173 2.12 -17.27 4.50
C ALA A 173 3.40 -18.08 4.80
N PRO A 174 4.59 -17.62 4.38
CA PRO A 174 5.84 -18.23 4.80
C PRO A 174 6.04 -18.04 6.31
N ASP A 175 6.47 -19.11 7.00
CA ASP A 175 6.75 -19.13 8.45
C ASP A 175 7.61 -17.92 8.87
N ASP A 176 7.28 -17.24 9.98
CA ASP A 176 7.90 -15.96 10.40
C ASP A 176 9.43 -16.00 10.44
N LYS A 177 9.99 -17.17 10.78
CA LYS A 177 11.44 -17.43 10.78
C LYS A 177 12.10 -17.26 9.41
N TRP A 178 11.35 -17.37 8.30
CA TRP A 178 11.84 -17.25 6.92
C TRP A 178 11.66 -15.86 6.32
N VAL A 179 10.81 -15.00 6.91
CA VAL A 179 10.63 -13.60 6.45
C VAL A 179 11.88 -12.77 6.75
N VAL A 180 12.58 -13.09 7.84
CA VAL A 180 13.84 -12.43 8.25
C VAL A 180 15.10 -13.12 7.68
N LEU A 181 15.04 -14.43 7.40
CA LEU A 181 16.19 -15.24 6.93
C LEU A 181 16.33 -15.44 5.42
N ASN A 182 15.34 -15.08 4.59
CA ASN A 182 15.44 -15.21 3.12
C ASN A 182 16.31 -14.11 2.48
N LYS A 183 17.57 -14.07 2.91
CA LYS A 183 18.70 -13.57 2.13
C LYS A 183 19.34 -14.66 1.25
N ASN A 184 18.93 -15.93 1.33
CA ASN A 184 19.49 -17.03 0.53
C ASN A 184 18.39 -17.90 -0.12
N GLU A 185 18.45 -18.06 -1.45
CA GLU A 185 17.32 -18.15 -2.40
C GLU A 185 16.88 -19.55 -2.89
N GLU A 186 17.22 -20.66 -2.23
CA GLU A 186 17.14 -21.97 -2.93
C GLU A 186 15.78 -22.70 -2.87
N HIS A 187 14.89 -22.42 -1.90
CA HIS A 187 13.72 -23.29 -1.68
C HIS A 187 12.45 -22.94 -2.49
N LEU A 188 12.37 -21.76 -3.13
CA LEU A 188 11.18 -21.34 -3.89
C LEU A 188 11.12 -21.93 -5.32
N ALA A 189 12.21 -22.53 -5.80
CA ALA A 189 12.30 -23.07 -7.17
C ALA A 189 11.42 -24.32 -7.41
N GLN A 190 11.12 -25.11 -6.36
CA GLN A 190 10.36 -26.36 -6.52
C GLN A 190 8.84 -26.16 -6.62
N ARG A 191 8.30 -24.97 -6.32
CA ARG A 191 6.84 -24.72 -6.33
C ARG A 191 6.30 -24.17 -7.66
N SER A 192 7.16 -23.79 -8.60
CA SER A 192 6.75 -23.25 -9.91
C SER A 192 6.15 -24.29 -10.87
N GLN A 193 6.26 -25.59 -10.59
CA GLN A 193 5.84 -26.64 -11.53
C GLN A 193 4.39 -27.10 -11.36
N ASN A 194 3.73 -26.80 -10.25
CA ASN A 194 2.37 -27.26 -9.97
C ASN A 194 1.49 -26.11 -9.45
N ASN A 195 0.84 -25.35 -10.35
CA ASN A 195 -0.58 -24.96 -10.25
C ASN A 195 -0.94 -23.79 -11.18
N HIS A 196 -2.21 -23.79 -11.58
CA HIS A 196 -2.93 -22.79 -12.36
C HIS A 196 -2.60 -21.33 -11.99
N GLU A 197 -2.66 -20.48 -13.01
CA GLU A 197 -2.54 -19.02 -12.97
C GLU A 197 -3.27 -18.44 -11.73
N PRO A 198 -2.54 -17.86 -10.76
CA PRO A 198 -3.17 -17.33 -9.55
C PRO A 198 -3.94 -16.05 -9.90
N ASP A 199 -5.23 -16.02 -9.52
CA ASP A 199 -6.08 -14.84 -9.66
C ASP A 199 -5.46 -13.64 -8.93
N SER A 200 -4.82 -12.76 -9.70
CA SER A 200 -4.07 -11.58 -9.25
C SER A 200 -4.94 -10.45 -8.68
N ARG A 201 -6.24 -10.70 -8.46
CA ARG A 201 -7.23 -9.71 -8.01
C ARG A 201 -7.59 -9.80 -6.53
N ARG A 202 -6.68 -10.23 -5.66
CA ARG A 202 -6.97 -10.19 -4.21
C ARG A 202 -6.73 -8.80 -3.64
N PHE A 203 -7.68 -7.90 -3.90
CA PHE A 203 -7.76 -6.58 -3.28
C PHE A 203 -8.51 -6.68 -1.97
N VAL A 204 -7.87 -6.27 -0.88
CA VAL A 204 -8.56 -5.96 0.36
C VAL A 204 -8.89 -4.47 0.31
N LYS A 205 -10.15 -4.09 0.53
CA LYS A 205 -10.55 -2.71 0.77
C LYS A 205 -10.75 -2.58 2.27
N TYR A 206 -9.92 -1.80 2.93
CA TYR A 206 -10.13 -1.40 4.32
C TYR A 206 -10.41 0.10 4.36
N GLY A 207 -11.58 0.50 4.90
CA GLY A 207 -11.95 1.91 5.11
C GLY A 207 -13.20 2.42 4.37
N ASN A 208 -13.70 3.57 4.82
CA ASN A 208 -14.95 4.20 4.36
C ASN A 208 -14.77 4.91 3.00
N GLY A 209 -14.57 4.14 1.93
CA GLY A 209 -14.75 4.65 0.58
C GLY A 209 -16.24 4.67 0.22
N ARG A 210 -16.89 5.84 0.35
CA ARG A 210 -18.23 6.09 -0.19
C ARG A 210 -18.26 5.87 -1.71
#